data_AF-A0A1B0DNF2-F1
#
_entry.id   AF-A0A1B0DNF2-F1
#
_cell.length_a   1.000
_cell.length_b   1.000
_cell.length_c   1.000
_cell.angle_alpha   90.00
_cell.angle_beta   90.00
_cell.angle_gamma   90.00
#
_symmetry.space_group_name_H-M   'P 1'
#
loop_
_entity.id
_entity.type
_entity.pdbx_description
1 polymer ?
#
loop_
_entity_poly.entity_id
_entity_poly.type
_entity_poly.pdbx_seq_one_letter_code
_entity_poly.pdbx_strand_id
1 'polypeptide(L)'
;MKWKRPETVEFPRVWWRFKAKDPESGQTVDYRIEDLTEDRYDEVVDLMINYFVPDEIMSKSLGGCITNDEVSMAEMRSFWEESVPYKLTLVCYREGSNEICGLNVLEVVEEADTLANDLSSIKGQKFRSILSVFVFLKQKGDVYRRYKVDKYLHGLGLLTLPKYRGCGIATELLKARFPLMKAMDLSLTCTVFSGPGSQGAARKAGFTDDVMVKYRVQDLPEDRYDEALMLMATLFIRDETMCKSLDLINDTTFEGDNIWENILKQKITVVCFKEGSDEICGLNLLEVLERDSKQPEEKLPSKKIRDLVKTMEFIKAKADPYNRYGVDKYLHAMGLLVVPKYRGLGLSTEILKAREPLGKAVGLKLSGTVFTAIAKMHWKRPEIVPFPSVWLTFEAKDPDSGKIVKYKIQDLPENRYQEALHLMRTIFIRDEVICKALDRANDEIVEGKSSDFWEYVLAQKITLVCFKDGSDEICGVNFLEVHEKNVEDDAKEITNKKVQNIRKTFEFIESKADPFGRYEVDKYLNARGLLVLPKYRGIGLSTEILKARVPVCRALGLKLTASTFTGIAAQKAAAKAGFVEDYSVLYDDLAKYEPFVVFPNITAPSAKFMSLRIMD
;
A
#
# COMPACT_ATOMS: atom_id res chain seq x y z
N MET A 1 -16.77 -40.56 -4.12
CA MET A 1 -17.78 -39.68 -3.49
C MET A 1 -17.00 -38.56 -2.85
N LYS A 2 -17.36 -37.28 -3.02
CA LYS A 2 -16.71 -36.19 -2.29
C LYS A 2 -16.84 -36.45 -0.78
N TRP A 3 -15.77 -36.21 -0.03
CA TRP A 3 -15.74 -36.35 1.43
C TRP A 3 -16.96 -35.70 2.11
N LYS A 4 -17.48 -36.34 3.16
CA LYS A 4 -18.59 -35.82 3.98
C LYS A 4 -18.21 -35.82 5.46
N ARG A 5 -18.65 -34.78 6.18
CA ARG A 5 -18.53 -34.69 7.63
C ARG A 5 -19.23 -35.89 8.29
N PRO A 6 -18.57 -36.64 9.20
CA PRO A 6 -19.21 -37.75 9.90
C PRO A 6 -20.40 -37.27 10.74
N GLU A 7 -21.54 -37.95 10.62
CA GLU A 7 -22.78 -37.62 11.37
C GLU A 7 -22.61 -37.76 12.88
N THR A 8 -21.62 -38.55 13.33
CA THR A 8 -21.27 -38.73 14.74
C THR A 8 -20.61 -37.51 15.37
N VAL A 9 -20.16 -36.53 14.57
CA VAL A 9 -19.54 -35.31 15.08
C VAL A 9 -20.59 -34.21 15.18
N GLU A 10 -20.91 -33.84 16.42
CA GLU A 10 -21.84 -32.76 16.76
C GLU A 10 -21.59 -31.49 15.91
N PHE A 11 -22.68 -30.86 15.46
CA PHE A 11 -22.66 -29.62 14.69
C PHE A 11 -23.89 -28.75 15.05
N PRO A 12 -23.73 -27.44 15.30
CA PRO A 12 -22.46 -26.73 15.39
C PRO A 12 -21.73 -27.03 16.71
N ARG A 13 -20.39 -27.00 16.70
CA ARG A 13 -19.55 -27.23 17.88
C ARG A 13 -18.54 -26.10 18.08
N VAL A 14 -18.32 -25.74 19.35
CA VAL A 14 -17.18 -24.90 19.75
C VAL A 14 -15.90 -25.75 19.78
N TRP A 15 -14.92 -25.37 19.00
CA TRP A 15 -13.64 -26.07 18.84
C TRP A 15 -12.53 -25.51 19.71
N TRP A 16 -12.55 -24.21 19.97
CA TRP A 16 -11.47 -23.52 20.65
C TRP A 16 -11.98 -22.30 21.41
N ARG A 17 -11.34 -21.97 22.53
CA ARG A 17 -11.58 -20.76 23.31
C ARG A 17 -10.24 -20.13 23.66
N PHE A 18 -10.16 -18.82 23.59
CA PHE A 18 -8.93 -18.09 23.89
C PHE A 18 -9.23 -16.68 24.38
N LYS A 19 -8.22 -16.04 24.99
CA LYS A 19 -8.28 -14.65 25.43
C LYS A 19 -7.42 -13.77 24.53
N ALA A 20 -7.96 -12.64 24.10
CA ALA A 20 -7.23 -11.65 23.31
C ALA A 20 -7.75 -10.24 23.61
N LYS A 21 -7.02 -9.23 23.13
CA LYS A 21 -7.47 -7.85 23.25
C LYS A 21 -8.70 -7.60 22.38
N ASP A 22 -9.74 -7.06 22.97
CA ASP A 22 -10.88 -6.48 22.28
C ASP A 22 -10.45 -5.16 21.63
N PRO A 23 -10.66 -4.98 20.32
CA PRO A 23 -10.16 -3.82 19.60
C PRO A 23 -10.88 -2.52 19.95
N GLU A 24 -12.07 -2.59 20.53
CA GLU A 24 -12.87 -1.42 20.91
C GLU A 24 -12.51 -0.93 22.31
N SER A 25 -12.50 -1.83 23.29
CA SER A 25 -12.20 -1.51 24.68
C SER A 25 -10.71 -1.57 25.05
N GLY A 26 -9.89 -2.26 24.26
CA GLY A 26 -8.49 -2.56 24.57
C GLY A 26 -8.30 -3.59 25.69
N GLN A 27 -9.38 -4.05 26.32
CA GLN A 27 -9.35 -5.02 27.41
C GLN A 27 -9.16 -6.44 26.87
N THR A 28 -8.65 -7.33 27.72
CA THR A 28 -8.59 -8.75 27.37
C THR A 28 -9.97 -9.37 27.58
N VAL A 29 -10.56 -9.93 26.52
CA VAL A 29 -11.87 -10.59 26.54
C VAL A 29 -11.75 -12.03 26.04
N ASP A 30 -12.77 -12.82 26.31
CA ASP A 30 -12.88 -14.19 25.84
C ASP A 30 -13.45 -14.25 24.41
N TYR A 31 -12.88 -15.14 23.60
CA TYR A 31 -13.31 -15.48 22.25
C TYR A 31 -13.56 -16.98 22.15
N ARG A 32 -14.43 -17.38 21.23
CA ARG A 32 -14.64 -18.77 20.80
C ARG A 32 -14.47 -18.91 19.30
N ILE A 33 -14.03 -20.08 18.88
CA ILE A 33 -14.05 -20.52 17.49
C ILE A 33 -14.96 -21.73 17.40
N GLU A 34 -15.94 -21.67 16.52
CA GLU A 34 -16.95 -22.69 16.34
C GLU A 34 -17.24 -22.95 14.86
N ASP A 35 -18.01 -24.00 14.60
CA ASP A 35 -18.54 -24.27 13.27
C ASP A 35 -19.42 -23.11 12.77
N LEU A 36 -19.30 -22.78 11.48
CA LEU A 36 -20.24 -21.90 10.80
C LEU A 36 -21.62 -22.56 10.71
N THR A 37 -22.66 -21.89 11.20
CA THR A 37 -24.05 -22.33 11.04
C THR A 37 -24.61 -22.00 9.66
N GLU A 38 -25.57 -22.82 9.21
CA GLU A 38 -26.14 -22.75 7.85
C GLU A 38 -26.82 -21.41 7.52
N ASP A 39 -27.43 -20.77 8.53
CA ASP A 39 -28.09 -19.46 8.40
C ASP A 39 -27.12 -18.30 8.09
N ARG A 40 -25.81 -18.56 8.11
CA ARG A 40 -24.76 -17.56 7.92
C ARG A 40 -23.82 -17.83 6.75
N TYR A 41 -24.17 -18.77 5.89
CA TYR A 41 -23.38 -19.10 4.70
C TYR A 41 -23.20 -17.90 3.79
N ASP A 42 -24.29 -17.21 3.44
CA ASP A 42 -24.25 -16.03 2.57
C ASP A 42 -23.39 -14.91 3.17
N GLU A 43 -23.51 -14.67 4.48
CA GLU A 43 -22.69 -13.67 5.17
C GLU A 43 -21.19 -13.98 5.06
N VAL A 44 -20.79 -15.25 5.26
CA VAL A 44 -19.39 -15.63 5.15
C VAL A 44 -18.87 -15.50 3.72
N VAL A 45 -19.66 -15.89 2.72
CA VAL A 45 -19.31 -15.72 1.31
C VAL A 45 -19.14 -14.23 0.98
N ASP A 46 -20.06 -13.38 1.45
CA ASP A 46 -19.97 -11.93 1.30
C ASP A 46 -18.74 -11.35 1.97
N LEU A 47 -18.38 -11.81 3.17
CA LEU A 47 -17.15 -11.39 3.84
C LEU A 47 -15.89 -11.80 3.04
N MET A 48 -15.88 -12.99 2.45
CA MET A 48 -14.80 -13.44 1.59
C MET A 48 -14.67 -12.55 0.33
N ILE A 49 -15.80 -12.24 -0.33
CA ILE A 49 -15.82 -11.41 -1.53
C ILE A 49 -15.47 -9.95 -1.24
N ASN A 50 -15.99 -9.37 -0.15
CA ASN A 50 -15.87 -7.94 0.13
C ASN A 50 -14.62 -7.57 0.94
N TYR A 51 -14.04 -8.52 1.68
CA TYR A 51 -12.86 -8.27 2.51
C TYR A 51 -11.67 -9.15 2.19
N PHE A 52 -11.84 -10.45 1.95
CA PHE A 52 -10.69 -11.32 1.66
C PHE A 52 -10.12 -11.05 0.27
N VAL A 53 -10.95 -11.11 -0.78
CA VAL A 53 -10.49 -10.91 -2.18
C VAL A 53 -9.79 -9.56 -2.38
N PRO A 54 -10.32 -8.42 -1.89
CA PRO A 54 -9.65 -7.15 -2.09
C PRO A 54 -8.36 -7.02 -1.27
N ASP A 55 -8.17 -7.80 -0.19
CA ASP A 55 -7.00 -7.68 0.68
C ASP A 55 -5.90 -8.72 0.48
N GLU A 56 -6.24 -9.89 -0.07
CA GLU A 56 -5.33 -11.02 -0.30
C GLU A 56 -4.28 -10.69 -1.37
N ILE A 57 -3.03 -11.12 -1.15
CA ILE A 57 -1.87 -10.63 -1.92
C ILE A 57 -1.88 -11.09 -3.38
N MET A 58 -2.23 -12.35 -3.67
CA MET A 58 -2.28 -12.82 -5.05
C MET A 58 -3.39 -12.07 -5.82
N SER A 59 -4.54 -11.91 -5.19
CA SER A 59 -5.69 -11.15 -5.68
C SER A 59 -5.33 -9.69 -5.96
N LYS A 60 -4.59 -9.03 -5.04
CA LYS A 60 -4.04 -7.68 -5.22
C LYS A 60 -3.00 -7.57 -6.34
N SER A 61 -2.21 -8.63 -6.56
CA SER A 61 -1.05 -8.59 -7.46
C SER A 61 -1.39 -8.69 -8.94
N LEU A 62 -2.59 -9.15 -9.29
CA LEU A 62 -3.04 -9.24 -10.67
C LEU A 62 -3.41 -7.84 -11.17
N GLY A 63 -2.60 -7.29 -12.08
CA GLY A 63 -2.72 -5.92 -12.57
C GLY A 63 -4.14 -5.54 -13.01
N GLY A 64 -4.62 -4.39 -12.53
CA GLY A 64 -6.04 -4.01 -12.56
C GLY A 64 -6.83 -4.87 -11.56
N CYS A 65 -7.45 -4.27 -10.54
CA CYS A 65 -8.05 -5.00 -9.42
C CYS A 65 -8.88 -6.22 -9.86
N ILE A 66 -8.70 -7.39 -9.23
CA ILE A 66 -9.51 -8.58 -9.52
C ILE A 66 -11.01 -8.31 -9.34
N THR A 67 -11.36 -7.36 -8.47
CA THR A 67 -12.73 -6.87 -8.26
C THR A 67 -13.37 -6.29 -9.52
N ASN A 68 -12.58 -5.94 -10.53
CA ASN A 68 -13.06 -5.41 -11.82
C ASN A 68 -13.20 -6.51 -12.90
N ASP A 69 -12.88 -7.76 -12.57
CA ASP A 69 -13.11 -8.92 -13.43
C ASP A 69 -14.35 -9.65 -12.91
N GLU A 70 -15.53 -9.23 -13.40
CA GLU A 70 -16.83 -9.74 -12.95
C GLU A 70 -16.94 -11.26 -13.10
N VAL A 71 -16.35 -11.84 -14.15
CA VAL A 71 -16.36 -13.29 -14.39
C VAL A 71 -15.56 -13.99 -13.30
N SER A 72 -14.33 -13.52 -13.01
CA SER A 72 -13.52 -14.07 -11.92
C SER A 72 -14.20 -13.91 -10.56
N MET A 73 -14.85 -12.76 -10.29
CA MET A 73 -15.54 -12.51 -9.02
C MET A 73 -16.77 -13.41 -8.84
N ALA A 74 -17.55 -13.61 -9.90
CA ALA A 74 -18.69 -14.52 -9.88
C ALA A 74 -18.25 -15.96 -9.63
N GLU A 75 -17.20 -16.43 -10.33
CA GLU A 75 -16.67 -17.78 -10.15
C GLU A 75 -16.03 -17.97 -8.76
N MET A 76 -15.37 -16.95 -8.19
CA MET A 76 -14.88 -16.99 -6.81
C MET A 76 -16.01 -17.07 -5.79
N ARG A 77 -17.11 -16.34 -6.02
CA ARG A 77 -18.30 -16.41 -5.17
C ARG A 77 -18.88 -17.84 -5.21
N SER A 78 -19.14 -18.37 -6.40
CA SER A 78 -19.65 -19.73 -6.58
C SER A 78 -18.73 -20.77 -5.95
N PHE A 79 -17.41 -20.58 -6.05
CA PHE A 79 -16.43 -21.45 -5.41
C PHE A 79 -16.62 -21.55 -3.89
N TRP A 80 -16.86 -20.43 -3.19
CA TRP A 80 -17.13 -20.47 -1.75
C TRP A 80 -18.57 -20.91 -1.42
N GLU A 81 -19.56 -20.55 -2.22
CA GLU A 81 -20.95 -21.04 -2.09
C GLU A 81 -21.04 -22.57 -2.16
N GLU A 82 -20.21 -23.20 -3.00
CA GLU A 82 -20.09 -24.66 -3.06
C GLU A 82 -19.28 -25.26 -1.90
N SER A 83 -18.43 -24.46 -1.25
CA SER A 83 -17.50 -24.93 -0.21
C SER A 83 -18.07 -24.86 1.21
N VAL A 84 -18.79 -23.78 1.56
CA VAL A 84 -19.34 -23.62 2.90
C VAL A 84 -20.31 -24.74 3.33
N PRO A 85 -21.10 -25.39 2.43
CA PRO A 85 -21.99 -26.49 2.80
C PRO A 85 -21.29 -27.77 3.27
N TYR A 86 -19.97 -27.90 3.13
CA TYR A 86 -19.23 -29.04 3.70
C TYR A 86 -19.15 -29.01 5.23
N LYS A 87 -19.64 -27.95 5.89
CA LYS A 87 -19.68 -27.82 7.36
C LYS A 87 -18.30 -27.94 7.99
N LEU A 88 -17.28 -27.36 7.36
CA LEU A 88 -15.91 -27.34 7.86
C LEU A 88 -15.43 -25.93 8.22
N THR A 89 -16.13 -24.89 7.76
CA THR A 89 -15.74 -23.50 8.01
C THR A 89 -15.73 -23.19 9.50
N LEU A 90 -14.60 -22.65 9.98
CA LEU A 90 -14.43 -22.19 11.35
C LEU A 90 -14.64 -20.68 11.43
N VAL A 91 -15.38 -20.23 12.45
CA VAL A 91 -15.70 -18.82 12.65
C VAL A 91 -15.37 -18.42 14.07
N CYS A 92 -14.72 -17.27 14.22
CA CYS A 92 -14.35 -16.70 15.50
C CYS A 92 -15.39 -15.66 15.93
N TYR A 93 -15.84 -15.76 17.18
CA TYR A 93 -16.74 -14.82 17.84
C TYR A 93 -16.12 -14.32 19.14
N ARG A 94 -16.44 -13.08 19.51
CA ARG A 94 -16.28 -12.64 20.91
C ARG A 94 -17.36 -13.32 21.75
N GLU A 95 -17.02 -13.73 22.97
CA GLU A 95 -18.01 -14.28 23.91
C GLU A 95 -19.17 -13.29 24.13
N GLY A 96 -20.39 -13.82 24.15
CA GLY A 96 -21.62 -13.02 24.25
C GLY A 96 -21.94 -12.18 23.01
N SER A 97 -21.21 -12.34 21.90
CA SER A 97 -21.50 -11.69 20.61
C SER A 97 -21.72 -12.71 19.50
N ASN A 98 -22.53 -12.32 18.52
CA ASN A 98 -22.73 -13.03 17.26
C ASN A 98 -21.95 -12.40 16.10
N GLU A 99 -21.16 -11.36 16.37
CA GLU A 99 -20.34 -10.72 15.34
C GLU A 99 -19.12 -11.56 14.97
N ILE A 100 -18.95 -11.85 13.67
CA ILE A 100 -17.80 -12.57 13.15
C ILE A 100 -16.56 -11.70 13.32
N CYS A 101 -15.58 -12.18 14.08
CA CYS A 101 -14.29 -11.50 14.24
C CYS A 101 -13.28 -11.92 13.15
N GLY A 102 -13.42 -13.14 12.67
CA GLY A 102 -12.61 -13.74 11.61
C GLY A 102 -13.14 -15.13 11.30
N LEU A 103 -12.70 -15.69 10.17
CA LEU A 103 -13.15 -16.99 9.71
C LEU A 103 -12.07 -17.69 8.89
N ASN A 104 -12.21 -19.00 8.77
CA ASN A 104 -11.39 -19.82 7.90
C ASN A 104 -12.28 -20.83 7.17
N VAL A 105 -12.43 -20.64 5.85
CA VAL A 105 -13.14 -21.60 4.98
C VAL A 105 -12.21 -22.79 4.74
N LEU A 106 -12.74 -23.99 4.92
CA LEU A 106 -11.96 -25.23 4.93
C LEU A 106 -12.61 -26.29 4.04
N GLU A 107 -11.77 -27.15 3.48
CA GLU A 107 -12.18 -28.34 2.73
C GLU A 107 -11.33 -29.55 3.14
N VAL A 108 -11.84 -30.75 2.92
CA VAL A 108 -11.00 -31.97 2.90
C VAL A 108 -10.67 -32.25 1.44
N VAL A 109 -9.38 -32.37 1.15
CA VAL A 109 -8.88 -32.71 -0.18
C VAL A 109 -8.43 -34.16 -0.16
N GLU A 110 -8.93 -34.96 -1.09
CA GLU A 110 -8.55 -36.36 -1.26
C GLU A 110 -7.54 -36.52 -2.43
N GLU A 111 -6.69 -37.55 -2.41
CA GLU A 111 -5.68 -37.79 -3.47
C GLU A 111 -6.31 -37.96 -4.85
N ALA A 112 -7.54 -38.48 -4.90
CA ALA A 112 -8.31 -38.63 -6.13
C ALA A 112 -8.85 -37.29 -6.69
N ASP A 113 -8.82 -36.19 -5.92
CA ASP A 113 -9.30 -34.88 -6.34
C ASP A 113 -8.22 -34.15 -7.17
N THR A 114 -8.31 -34.29 -8.50
CA THR A 114 -7.40 -33.58 -9.41
C THR A 114 -7.91 -32.18 -9.74
N LEU A 115 -7.51 -31.18 -8.94
CA LEU A 115 -7.79 -29.75 -9.20
C LEU A 115 -7.28 -29.28 -10.59
N ALA A 116 -6.36 -30.03 -11.21
CA ALA A 116 -5.86 -29.78 -12.57
C ALA A 116 -6.94 -29.93 -13.65
N ASN A 117 -7.97 -30.77 -13.44
CA ASN A 117 -9.08 -30.95 -14.38
C ASN A 117 -10.07 -29.76 -14.35
N ASP A 118 -10.11 -29.01 -13.26
CA ASP A 118 -11.03 -27.88 -13.07
C ASP A 118 -10.48 -26.57 -13.66
N LEU A 119 -9.16 -26.40 -13.82
CA LEU A 119 -8.59 -25.16 -14.35
C LEU A 119 -9.10 -24.80 -15.76
N SER A 120 -9.43 -25.80 -16.59
CA SER A 120 -9.96 -25.59 -17.93
C SER A 120 -11.41 -25.11 -17.97
N SER A 121 -12.20 -25.34 -16.91
CA SER A 121 -13.61 -24.93 -16.85
C SER A 121 -13.81 -23.53 -16.29
N ILE A 122 -12.87 -23.02 -15.48
CA ILE A 122 -12.86 -21.64 -14.95
C ILE A 122 -12.67 -20.64 -16.08
N LYS A 123 -13.61 -19.73 -16.32
CA LYS A 123 -13.59 -18.75 -17.43
C LYS A 123 -12.85 -17.47 -17.07
N GLY A 124 -12.89 -17.05 -15.81
CA GLY A 124 -12.27 -15.85 -15.28
C GLY A 124 -10.75 -15.96 -15.33
N GLN A 125 -10.10 -15.11 -16.13
CA GLN A 125 -8.66 -15.21 -16.36
C GLN A 125 -7.85 -14.97 -15.08
N LYS A 126 -8.29 -14.02 -14.24
CA LYS A 126 -7.61 -13.69 -13.00
C LYS A 126 -7.79 -14.80 -11.95
N PHE A 127 -9.00 -15.31 -11.79
CA PHE A 127 -9.24 -16.44 -10.89
C PHE A 127 -8.50 -17.70 -11.32
N ARG A 128 -8.53 -18.03 -12.62
CA ARG A 128 -7.75 -19.14 -13.19
C ARG A 128 -6.25 -18.98 -12.92
N SER A 129 -5.73 -17.76 -12.99
CA SER A 129 -4.32 -17.48 -12.68
C SER A 129 -3.99 -17.79 -11.21
N ILE A 130 -4.85 -17.40 -10.27
CA ILE A 130 -4.68 -17.71 -8.84
C ILE A 130 -4.70 -19.22 -8.61
N LEU A 131 -5.71 -19.91 -9.14
CA LEU A 131 -5.84 -21.35 -8.99
C LEU A 131 -4.66 -22.10 -9.61
N SER A 132 -4.10 -21.61 -10.74
CA SER A 132 -2.93 -22.22 -11.37
C SER A 132 -1.70 -22.22 -10.43
N VAL A 133 -1.52 -21.16 -9.64
CA VAL A 133 -0.45 -21.06 -8.64
C VAL A 133 -0.71 -22.05 -7.51
N PHE A 134 -1.95 -22.17 -7.03
CA PHE A 134 -2.31 -23.16 -6.02
C PHE A 134 -2.09 -24.59 -6.49
N VAL A 135 -2.49 -24.93 -7.72
CA VAL A 135 -2.24 -26.24 -8.32
C VAL A 135 -0.74 -26.52 -8.39
N PHE A 136 0.05 -25.57 -8.90
CA PHE A 136 1.50 -25.71 -8.98
C PHE A 136 2.13 -25.95 -7.60
N LEU A 137 1.75 -25.18 -6.58
CA LEU A 137 2.30 -25.31 -5.23
C LEU A 137 1.86 -26.61 -4.55
N LYS A 138 0.59 -27.03 -4.71
CA LYS A 138 0.09 -28.32 -4.20
C LYS A 138 0.84 -29.48 -4.85
N GLN A 139 1.01 -29.47 -6.18
CA GLN A 139 1.78 -30.49 -6.91
C GLN A 139 3.24 -30.55 -6.45
N LYS A 140 3.88 -29.39 -6.26
CA LYS A 140 5.26 -29.34 -5.74
C LYS A 140 5.37 -29.77 -4.28
N GLY A 141 4.32 -29.60 -3.49
CA GLY A 141 4.27 -30.04 -2.10
C GLY A 141 4.26 -31.54 -1.96
N ASP A 142 3.72 -32.25 -2.96
CA ASP A 142 3.61 -33.71 -3.03
C ASP A 142 3.12 -34.29 -1.70
N VAL A 143 2.07 -33.65 -1.16
CA VAL A 143 1.63 -33.80 0.24
C VAL A 143 1.30 -35.27 0.55
N TYR A 144 0.58 -35.93 -0.36
CA TYR A 144 0.16 -37.32 -0.21
C TYR A 144 1.36 -38.26 -0.06
N ARG A 145 2.33 -38.17 -0.97
CA ARG A 145 3.54 -39.00 -0.92
C ARG A 145 4.43 -38.66 0.26
N ARG A 146 4.63 -37.36 0.53
CA ARG A 146 5.53 -36.86 1.58
C ARG A 146 5.06 -37.27 2.96
N TYR A 147 3.77 -37.15 3.23
CA TYR A 147 3.18 -37.43 4.54
C TYR A 147 2.47 -38.79 4.63
N LYS A 148 2.39 -39.53 3.52
CA LYS A 148 1.72 -40.85 3.44
C LYS A 148 0.29 -40.79 3.94
N VAL A 149 -0.45 -39.82 3.42
CA VAL A 149 -1.88 -39.61 3.67
C VAL A 149 -2.64 -39.68 2.36
N ASP A 150 -3.91 -40.07 2.41
CA ASP A 150 -4.85 -40.10 1.28
C ASP A 150 -5.79 -38.88 1.27
N LYS A 151 -5.88 -38.18 2.39
CA LYS A 151 -6.68 -36.96 2.57
C LYS A 151 -6.06 -36.02 3.59
N TYR A 152 -6.33 -34.73 3.47
CA TYR A 152 -5.91 -33.72 4.46
C TYR A 152 -6.86 -32.51 4.48
N LEU A 153 -6.84 -31.76 5.59
CA LEU A 153 -7.60 -30.52 5.72
C LEU A 153 -6.88 -29.35 5.03
N HIS A 154 -7.59 -28.62 4.17
CA HIS A 154 -7.06 -27.50 3.41
C HIS A 154 -7.83 -26.20 3.67
N GLY A 155 -7.15 -25.06 3.59
CA GLY A 155 -7.75 -23.74 3.73
C GLY A 155 -8.01 -23.08 2.39
N LEU A 156 -9.26 -22.68 2.19
CA LEU A 156 -9.76 -21.95 1.02
C LEU A 156 -9.83 -20.43 1.22
N GLY A 157 -9.38 -19.98 2.38
CA GLY A 157 -9.41 -18.57 2.74
C GLY A 157 -9.32 -18.40 4.26
N LEU A 158 -8.45 -17.50 4.70
CA LEU A 158 -8.28 -17.13 6.10
C LEU A 158 -8.44 -15.62 6.22
N LEU A 159 -9.53 -15.19 6.87
CA LEU A 159 -9.89 -13.79 7.00
C LEU A 159 -9.95 -13.41 8.49
N THR A 160 -9.32 -12.29 8.83
CA THR A 160 -9.60 -11.56 10.07
C THR A 160 -10.15 -10.21 9.65
N LEU A 161 -11.34 -9.86 10.14
CA LEU A 161 -11.97 -8.60 9.75
C LEU A 161 -11.08 -7.43 10.18
N PRO A 162 -11.04 -6.32 9.40
CA PRO A 162 -10.10 -5.22 9.60
C PRO A 162 -10.00 -4.75 11.06
N LYS A 163 -11.14 -4.59 11.75
CA LYS A 163 -11.17 -4.12 13.14
C LYS A 163 -10.54 -5.08 14.15
N TYR A 164 -10.44 -6.37 13.83
CA TYR A 164 -9.92 -7.41 14.72
C TYR A 164 -8.49 -7.85 14.35
N ARG A 165 -7.86 -7.21 13.35
CA ARG A 165 -6.47 -7.49 12.99
C ARG A 165 -5.53 -7.11 14.13
N GLY A 166 -4.46 -7.87 14.28
CA GLY A 166 -3.51 -7.69 15.39
C GLY A 166 -3.93 -8.36 16.70
N CYS A 167 -5.18 -8.83 16.84
CA CYS A 167 -5.65 -9.53 18.04
C CYS A 167 -5.26 -11.02 18.09
N GLY A 168 -4.48 -11.53 17.12
CA GLY A 168 -4.04 -12.93 17.08
C GLY A 168 -5.08 -13.94 16.54
N ILE A 169 -6.28 -13.50 16.17
CA ILE A 169 -7.40 -14.36 15.72
C ILE A 169 -7.01 -15.32 14.58
N ALA A 170 -6.25 -14.85 13.58
CA ALA A 170 -5.77 -15.71 12.50
C ALA A 170 -4.95 -16.92 13.00
N THR A 171 -4.12 -16.73 14.03
CA THR A 171 -3.34 -17.83 14.63
C THR A 171 -4.25 -18.81 15.38
N GLU A 172 -5.23 -18.29 16.11
CA GLU A 172 -6.15 -19.13 16.89
C GLU A 172 -7.14 -19.90 16.00
N LEU A 173 -7.60 -19.33 14.87
CA LEU A 173 -8.36 -20.05 13.83
C LEU A 173 -7.57 -21.24 13.27
N LEU A 174 -6.27 -21.08 13.04
CA LEU A 174 -5.41 -22.17 12.58
C LEU A 174 -5.19 -23.23 13.66
N LYS A 175 -5.06 -22.84 14.94
CA LYS A 175 -5.00 -23.79 16.06
C LYS A 175 -6.30 -24.57 16.25
N ALA A 176 -7.45 -23.93 16.02
CA ALA A 176 -8.75 -24.59 16.10
C ALA A 176 -8.94 -25.70 15.04
N ARG A 177 -8.11 -25.73 13.99
CA ARG A 177 -8.09 -26.86 13.04
C ARG A 177 -7.69 -28.18 13.69
N PHE A 178 -6.78 -28.18 14.68
CA PHE A 178 -6.31 -29.43 15.28
C PHE A 178 -7.41 -30.23 16.00
N PRO A 179 -8.22 -29.65 16.92
CA PRO A 179 -9.33 -30.38 17.51
C PRO A 179 -10.42 -30.75 16.49
N LEU A 180 -10.67 -29.89 15.47
CA LEU A 180 -11.58 -30.21 14.36
C LEU A 180 -11.08 -31.46 13.61
N MET A 181 -9.83 -31.47 13.15
CA MET A 181 -9.21 -32.58 12.43
C MET A 181 -9.27 -33.89 13.22
N LYS A 182 -8.96 -33.83 14.52
CA LYS A 182 -9.03 -35.01 15.39
C LYS A 182 -10.45 -35.60 15.44
N ALA A 183 -11.47 -34.75 15.46
CA ALA A 183 -12.86 -35.20 15.42
C ALA A 183 -13.27 -35.74 14.03
N MET A 184 -12.63 -35.26 12.96
CA MET A 184 -12.88 -35.68 11.56
C MET A 184 -12.02 -36.87 11.11
N ASP A 185 -11.22 -37.46 12.00
CA ASP A 185 -10.24 -38.51 11.68
C ASP A 185 -9.26 -38.10 10.57
N LEU A 186 -8.73 -36.88 10.69
CA LEU A 186 -7.71 -36.31 9.80
C LEU A 186 -6.39 -36.16 10.57
N SER A 187 -5.30 -36.63 9.97
CA SER A 187 -3.95 -36.57 10.55
C SER A 187 -3.13 -35.37 10.08
N LEU A 188 -3.56 -34.68 9.02
CA LEU A 188 -2.80 -33.59 8.40
C LEU A 188 -3.68 -32.39 8.02
N THR A 189 -3.15 -31.18 8.22
CA THR A 189 -3.64 -29.95 7.57
C THR A 189 -2.51 -29.34 6.75
N CYS A 190 -2.79 -29.03 5.48
CA CYS A 190 -1.83 -28.39 4.57
C CYS A 190 -2.54 -27.24 3.84
N THR A 191 -1.92 -26.07 3.74
CA THR A 191 -2.53 -24.88 3.13
C THR A 191 -1.47 -24.02 2.47
N VAL A 192 -1.83 -23.45 1.32
CA VAL A 192 -1.01 -22.42 0.69
C VAL A 192 -1.26 -21.09 1.43
N PHE A 193 -0.24 -20.58 2.12
CA PHE A 193 -0.30 -19.27 2.76
C PHE A 193 0.40 -18.23 1.88
N SER A 194 -0.39 -17.37 1.24
CA SER A 194 0.09 -16.46 0.21
C SER A 194 0.71 -15.15 0.70
N GLY A 195 0.41 -14.72 1.94
CA GLY A 195 0.87 -13.43 2.46
C GLY A 195 1.70 -13.52 3.73
N PRO A 196 2.57 -12.53 4.02
CA PRO A 196 3.44 -12.56 5.20
C PRO A 196 2.68 -12.68 6.52
N GLY A 197 1.51 -12.04 6.62
CA GLY A 197 0.66 -12.10 7.81
C GLY A 197 0.10 -13.51 8.06
N SER A 198 -0.41 -14.18 7.02
CA SER A 198 -0.97 -15.53 7.13
C SER A 198 0.12 -16.59 7.32
N GLN A 199 1.28 -16.45 6.67
CA GLN A 199 2.48 -17.28 6.92
C GLN A 199 2.98 -17.12 8.37
N GLY A 200 3.01 -15.89 8.87
CA GLY A 200 3.36 -15.61 10.27
C GLY A 200 2.40 -16.25 11.27
N ALA A 201 1.09 -16.19 11.00
CA ALA A 201 0.07 -16.86 11.81
C ALA A 201 0.21 -18.38 11.78
N ALA A 202 0.47 -18.97 10.59
CA ALA A 202 0.67 -20.41 10.42
C ALA A 202 1.87 -20.92 11.22
N ARG A 203 3.02 -20.24 11.15
CA ARG A 203 4.20 -20.58 11.95
C ARG A 203 3.91 -20.56 13.46
N LYS A 204 3.20 -19.52 13.94
CA LYS A 204 2.79 -19.42 15.35
C LYS A 204 1.79 -20.50 15.76
N ALA A 205 1.02 -21.03 14.81
CA ALA A 205 0.10 -22.14 15.03
C ALA A 205 0.77 -23.53 14.90
N GLY A 206 2.06 -23.59 14.55
CA GLY A 206 2.82 -24.84 14.48
C GLY A 206 2.92 -25.46 13.08
N PHE A 207 2.56 -24.75 12.02
CA PHE A 207 2.80 -25.20 10.64
C PHE A 207 4.28 -25.11 10.27
N THR A 208 4.74 -26.04 9.44
CA THR A 208 6.09 -26.05 8.84
C THR A 208 6.02 -25.77 7.34
N ASP A 209 7.09 -25.23 6.78
CA ASP A 209 7.15 -24.90 5.35
C ASP A 209 7.44 -26.16 4.51
N ASP A 210 6.50 -26.56 3.66
CA ASP A 210 6.66 -27.71 2.74
C ASP A 210 7.26 -27.32 1.39
N VAL A 211 6.79 -26.20 0.82
CA VAL A 211 7.26 -25.59 -0.42
C VAL A 211 7.36 -24.09 -0.20
N MET A 212 8.54 -23.54 -0.44
CA MET A 212 8.71 -22.11 -0.67
C MET A 212 9.19 -21.90 -2.10
N VAL A 213 8.50 -21.04 -2.86
CA VAL A 213 9.08 -20.52 -4.10
C VAL A 213 10.15 -19.54 -3.69
N LYS A 214 11.37 -20.05 -3.63
CA LYS A 214 12.55 -19.27 -3.31
C LYS A 214 13.10 -18.61 -4.57
N TYR A 215 13.80 -17.51 -4.38
CA TYR A 215 14.54 -16.84 -5.42
C TYR A 215 16.02 -16.86 -5.03
N ARG A 216 16.89 -17.18 -5.99
CA ARG A 216 18.33 -17.26 -5.79
C ARG A 216 18.98 -16.07 -6.45
N VAL A 217 19.62 -15.21 -5.64
CA VAL A 217 20.48 -14.13 -6.14
C VAL A 217 21.91 -14.63 -6.17
N GLN A 218 22.59 -14.46 -7.28
CA GLN A 218 23.97 -14.91 -7.50
C GLN A 218 24.65 -14.08 -8.59
N ASP A 219 25.95 -14.27 -8.78
CA ASP A 219 26.67 -13.72 -9.94
C ASP A 219 26.05 -14.25 -11.24
N LEU A 220 25.96 -13.38 -12.24
CA LEU A 220 25.41 -13.73 -13.56
C LEU A 220 26.36 -14.70 -14.27
N PRO A 221 25.91 -15.94 -14.57
CA PRO A 221 26.70 -16.91 -15.31
C PRO A 221 26.99 -16.43 -16.75
N GLU A 222 28.18 -16.74 -17.27
CA GLU A 222 28.62 -16.32 -18.62
C GLU A 222 27.72 -16.86 -19.74
N ASP A 223 27.19 -18.08 -19.59
CA ASP A 223 26.24 -18.70 -20.52
C ASP A 223 24.88 -17.97 -20.57
N ARG A 224 24.66 -16.97 -19.71
CA ARG A 224 23.43 -16.18 -19.61
C ARG A 224 23.59 -14.73 -20.01
N TYR A 225 24.74 -14.36 -20.58
CA TYR A 225 25.00 -12.98 -21.01
C TYR A 225 24.05 -12.52 -22.11
N ASP A 226 23.84 -13.35 -23.16
CA ASP A 226 22.96 -13.00 -24.28
C ASP A 226 21.52 -12.71 -23.81
N GLU A 227 21.00 -13.52 -22.89
CA GLU A 227 19.68 -13.32 -22.32
C GLU A 227 19.61 -12.06 -21.46
N ALA A 228 20.63 -11.79 -20.65
CA ALA A 228 20.71 -10.56 -19.86
C ALA A 228 20.74 -9.31 -20.74
N LEU A 229 21.54 -9.33 -21.81
CA LEU A 229 21.62 -8.26 -22.82
C LEU A 229 20.26 -8.05 -23.50
N MET A 230 19.60 -9.13 -23.93
CA MET A 230 18.26 -9.06 -24.52
C MET A 230 17.24 -8.45 -23.55
N LEU A 231 17.26 -8.82 -22.27
CA LEU A 231 16.35 -8.25 -21.27
C LEU A 231 16.64 -6.76 -21.02
N MET A 232 17.91 -6.36 -21.02
CA MET A 232 18.29 -4.95 -20.93
C MET A 232 17.82 -4.17 -22.16
N ALA A 233 18.05 -4.68 -23.36
CA ALA A 233 17.66 -4.03 -24.61
C ALA A 233 16.13 -3.90 -24.77
N THR A 234 15.37 -4.90 -24.33
CA THR A 234 13.92 -4.94 -24.58
C THR A 234 13.07 -4.39 -23.43
N LEU A 235 13.47 -4.64 -22.18
CA LEU A 235 12.67 -4.28 -21.01
C LEU A 235 13.24 -3.08 -20.27
N PHE A 236 14.56 -3.02 -20.07
CA PHE A 236 15.16 -1.90 -19.34
C PHE A 236 15.05 -0.60 -20.12
N ILE A 237 15.45 -0.55 -21.40
CA ILE A 237 15.32 0.67 -22.23
C ILE A 237 13.87 1.16 -22.27
N ARG A 238 12.92 0.23 -22.39
CA ARG A 238 11.49 0.55 -22.49
C ARG A 238 10.93 1.16 -21.20
N ASP A 239 11.39 0.66 -20.05
CA ASP A 239 10.76 0.94 -18.75
C ASP A 239 11.56 1.93 -17.89
N GLU A 240 12.86 2.14 -18.13
CA GLU A 240 13.71 3.07 -17.38
C GLU A 240 13.35 4.53 -17.72
N THR A 241 13.25 5.38 -16.69
CA THR A 241 12.75 6.75 -16.76
C THR A 241 13.46 7.61 -17.82
N MET A 242 14.79 7.66 -17.79
CA MET A 242 15.56 8.50 -18.70
C MET A 242 15.60 7.91 -20.11
N CYS A 243 15.74 6.59 -20.25
CA CYS A 243 15.67 5.89 -21.53
C CYS A 243 14.33 6.11 -22.23
N LYS A 244 13.23 6.02 -21.48
CA LYS A 244 11.88 6.30 -21.96
C LYS A 244 11.71 7.77 -22.33
N SER A 245 12.20 8.70 -21.50
CA SER A 245 12.13 10.14 -21.78
C SER A 245 12.87 10.54 -23.06
N LEU A 246 13.97 9.85 -23.36
CA LEU A 246 14.75 10.07 -24.56
C LEU A 246 14.25 9.25 -25.75
N ASP A 247 13.24 8.40 -25.56
CA ASP A 247 12.73 7.47 -26.57
C ASP A 247 13.88 6.65 -27.20
N LEU A 248 14.72 6.06 -26.34
CA LEU A 248 15.89 5.28 -26.78
C LEU A 248 15.50 3.96 -27.46
N ILE A 249 14.33 3.41 -27.13
CA ILE A 249 13.86 2.14 -27.71
C ILE A 249 13.67 2.23 -29.23
N ASN A 250 13.42 3.44 -29.74
CA ASN A 250 13.24 3.73 -31.17
C ASN A 250 14.48 4.38 -31.81
N ASP A 251 15.59 4.49 -31.08
CA ASP A 251 16.84 5.03 -31.63
C ASP A 251 17.62 3.93 -32.37
N THR A 252 17.51 3.92 -33.69
CA THR A 252 18.19 2.94 -34.56
C THR A 252 19.70 3.07 -34.59
N THR A 253 20.25 4.15 -34.01
CA THR A 253 21.70 4.36 -33.87
C THR A 253 22.21 3.99 -32.49
N PHE A 254 21.36 3.43 -31.62
CA PHE A 254 21.78 2.97 -30.31
C PHE A 254 22.33 1.54 -30.36
N GLU A 255 23.60 1.38 -30.00
CA GLU A 255 24.27 0.08 -29.83
C GLU A 255 24.51 -0.21 -28.34
N GLY A 256 23.43 -0.45 -27.58
CA GLY A 256 23.51 -0.71 -26.14
C GLY A 256 24.28 -1.99 -25.79
N ASP A 257 24.15 -3.01 -26.63
CA ASP A 257 24.73 -4.34 -26.41
C ASP A 257 26.26 -4.28 -26.31
N ASN A 258 26.91 -3.47 -27.15
CA ASN A 258 28.37 -3.28 -27.12
C ASN A 258 28.89 -2.68 -25.79
N ILE A 259 28.11 -1.79 -25.17
CA ILE A 259 28.47 -1.18 -23.88
C ILE A 259 28.28 -2.18 -22.75
N TRP A 260 27.12 -2.84 -22.72
CA TRP A 260 26.77 -3.79 -21.67
C TRP A 260 27.61 -5.07 -21.72
N GLU A 261 27.99 -5.55 -22.91
CA GLU A 261 28.91 -6.68 -23.06
C GLU A 261 30.25 -6.43 -22.36
N ASN A 262 30.82 -5.22 -22.50
CA ASN A 262 32.08 -4.90 -21.86
C ASN A 262 31.95 -4.82 -20.33
N ILE A 263 30.79 -4.43 -19.83
CA ILE A 263 30.48 -4.46 -18.39
C ILE A 263 30.34 -5.91 -17.91
N LEU A 264 29.64 -6.76 -18.66
CA LEU A 264 29.46 -8.17 -18.31
C LEU A 264 30.80 -8.91 -18.21
N LYS A 265 31.79 -8.58 -19.06
CA LYS A 265 33.16 -9.13 -18.99
C LYS A 265 33.87 -8.86 -17.65
N GLN A 266 33.41 -7.90 -16.83
CA GLN A 266 33.94 -7.69 -15.48
C GLN A 266 33.50 -8.76 -14.47
N LYS A 267 32.51 -9.60 -14.81
CA LYS A 267 32.02 -10.73 -13.99
C LYS A 267 31.56 -10.34 -12.57
N ILE A 268 30.99 -9.14 -12.44
CA ILE A 268 30.46 -8.61 -11.16
C ILE A 268 28.98 -8.27 -11.24
N THR A 269 28.29 -8.61 -12.32
CA THR A 269 26.84 -8.40 -12.46
C THR A 269 26.07 -9.46 -11.68
N VAL A 270 25.02 -9.05 -10.97
CA VAL A 270 24.18 -9.95 -10.16
C VAL A 270 22.87 -10.24 -10.86
N VAL A 271 22.39 -11.49 -10.74
CA VAL A 271 21.14 -11.96 -11.32
C VAL A 271 20.31 -12.68 -10.27
N CYS A 272 18.99 -12.62 -10.43
CA CYS A 272 18.02 -13.34 -9.61
C CYS A 272 17.32 -14.39 -10.47
N PHE A 273 17.41 -15.65 -10.06
CA PHE A 273 16.69 -16.78 -10.65
C PHE A 273 15.54 -17.22 -9.75
N LYS A 274 14.48 -17.76 -10.36
CA LYS A 274 13.48 -18.53 -9.60
C LYS A 274 14.10 -19.88 -9.24
N GLU A 275 14.10 -20.26 -7.96
CA GLU A 275 14.72 -21.52 -7.52
C GLU A 275 14.02 -22.73 -8.18
N GLY A 276 14.81 -23.66 -8.70
CA GLY A 276 14.32 -24.81 -9.49
C GLY A 276 13.93 -24.47 -10.94
N SER A 277 14.25 -23.27 -11.41
CA SER A 277 14.15 -22.83 -12.81
C SER A 277 15.44 -22.11 -13.21
N ASP A 278 15.75 -22.12 -14.49
CA ASP A 278 16.82 -21.29 -15.05
C ASP A 278 16.33 -19.90 -15.44
N GLU A 279 15.06 -19.56 -15.22
CA GLU A 279 14.47 -18.29 -15.63
C GLU A 279 14.99 -17.07 -14.86
N ILE A 280 15.48 -16.05 -15.59
CA ILE A 280 15.89 -14.74 -15.02
C ILE A 280 14.64 -13.97 -14.57
N CYS A 281 14.59 -13.64 -13.28
CA CYS A 281 13.53 -12.85 -12.66
C CYS A 281 13.89 -11.37 -12.57
N GLY A 282 15.19 -11.06 -12.50
CA GLY A 282 15.73 -9.71 -12.48
C GLY A 282 17.26 -9.73 -12.44
N LEU A 283 17.90 -8.60 -12.71
CA LEU A 283 19.35 -8.45 -12.69
C LEU A 283 19.77 -7.02 -12.35
N ASN A 284 21.00 -6.87 -11.86
CA ASN A 284 21.65 -5.58 -11.69
C ASN A 284 23.00 -5.59 -12.40
N LEU A 285 23.06 -4.88 -13.52
CA LEU A 285 24.24 -4.73 -14.36
C LEU A 285 25.24 -3.80 -13.66
N LEU A 286 26.37 -4.35 -13.24
CA LEU A 286 27.33 -3.69 -12.35
C LEU A 286 28.70 -3.52 -13.00
N GLU A 287 29.35 -2.41 -12.71
CA GLU A 287 30.71 -2.07 -13.12
C GLU A 287 31.52 -1.48 -11.96
N VAL A 288 32.84 -1.49 -12.04
CA VAL A 288 33.72 -0.70 -11.16
C VAL A 288 34.07 0.61 -11.84
N LEU A 289 33.79 1.73 -11.16
CA LEU A 289 34.27 3.04 -11.58
C LEU A 289 35.53 3.41 -10.82
N GLU A 290 36.52 3.97 -11.52
CA GLU A 290 37.80 4.42 -10.98
C GLU A 290 37.98 5.92 -11.18
N ARG A 291 38.67 6.59 -10.25
CA ARG A 291 38.81 8.06 -10.22
C ARG A 291 39.36 8.65 -11.53
N ASP A 292 40.32 7.97 -12.14
CA ASP A 292 41.06 8.49 -13.31
C ASP A 292 40.70 7.78 -14.62
N SER A 293 39.64 6.97 -14.65
CA SER A 293 39.20 6.32 -15.89
C SER A 293 38.52 7.32 -16.81
N LYS A 294 39.19 7.71 -17.90
CA LYS A 294 38.56 8.47 -18.99
C LYS A 294 37.63 7.53 -19.77
N GLN A 295 36.32 7.76 -19.71
CA GLN A 295 35.41 7.15 -20.67
C GLN A 295 35.69 7.75 -22.06
N PRO A 296 35.78 6.95 -23.12
CA PRO A 296 35.95 7.47 -24.47
C PRO A 296 34.66 8.17 -24.93
N GLU A 297 34.55 9.48 -24.69
CA GLU A 297 33.40 10.32 -25.11
C GLU A 297 33.17 10.29 -26.64
N GLU A 298 34.18 9.92 -27.44
CA GLU A 298 34.23 10.14 -28.88
C GLU A 298 33.70 9.00 -29.77
N LYS A 299 33.11 7.92 -29.22
CA LYS A 299 32.70 6.75 -30.03
C LYS A 299 31.21 6.37 -30.03
N LEU A 300 30.36 7.10 -29.33
CA LEU A 300 28.92 6.76 -29.27
C LEU A 300 28.17 7.40 -30.45
N PRO A 301 27.56 6.63 -31.39
CA PRO A 301 26.90 7.19 -32.57
C PRO A 301 25.59 7.94 -32.24
N SER A 302 24.79 7.44 -31.29
CA SER A 302 23.54 8.08 -30.85
C SER A 302 23.77 9.38 -30.08
N LYS A 303 23.12 10.46 -30.51
CA LYS A 303 23.09 11.73 -29.75
C LYS A 303 22.37 11.57 -28.41
N LYS A 304 21.22 10.88 -28.40
CA LYS A 304 20.39 10.69 -27.21
C LYS A 304 21.20 10.00 -26.10
N ILE A 305 22.02 9.02 -26.46
CA ILE A 305 22.91 8.33 -25.51
C ILE A 305 24.04 9.24 -25.03
N ARG A 306 24.65 10.05 -25.91
CA ARG A 306 25.65 11.03 -25.48
C ARG A 306 25.05 12.00 -24.46
N ASP A 307 23.82 12.46 -24.66
CA ASP A 307 23.11 13.35 -23.74
C ASP A 307 22.78 12.65 -22.40
N LEU A 308 22.37 11.37 -22.44
CA LEU A 308 22.16 10.55 -21.24
C LEU A 308 23.44 10.38 -20.43
N VAL A 309 24.55 9.99 -21.08
CA VAL A 309 25.86 9.81 -20.44
C VAL A 309 26.33 11.11 -19.80
N LYS A 310 26.26 12.24 -20.52
CA LYS A 310 26.60 13.56 -19.97
C LYS A 310 25.78 13.92 -18.74
N THR A 311 24.49 13.59 -18.74
CA THR A 311 23.61 13.82 -17.59
C THR A 311 24.04 12.98 -16.39
N MET A 312 24.33 11.69 -16.61
CA MET A 312 24.82 10.79 -15.57
C MET A 312 26.18 11.23 -15.01
N GLU A 313 27.11 11.65 -15.86
CA GLU A 313 28.39 12.22 -15.43
C GLU A 313 28.23 13.50 -14.62
N PHE A 314 27.33 14.40 -15.05
CA PHE A 314 27.03 15.61 -14.29
C PHE A 314 26.51 15.28 -12.88
N ILE A 315 25.57 14.33 -12.74
CA ILE A 315 25.02 13.93 -11.44
C ILE A 315 26.11 13.30 -10.57
N LYS A 316 26.94 12.40 -11.14
CA LYS A 316 28.05 11.77 -10.40
C LYS A 316 29.08 12.79 -9.94
N ALA A 317 29.45 13.74 -10.79
CA ALA A 317 30.36 14.83 -10.45
C ALA A 317 29.81 15.71 -9.32
N LYS A 318 28.49 15.94 -9.26
CA LYS A 318 27.84 16.65 -8.14
C LYS A 318 27.79 15.84 -6.85
N ALA A 319 27.63 14.52 -6.94
CA ALA A 319 27.65 13.64 -5.77
C ALA A 319 29.06 13.49 -5.17
N ASP A 320 30.09 13.65 -6.02
CA ASP A 320 31.52 13.57 -5.70
C ASP A 320 31.87 12.38 -4.77
N PRO A 321 31.53 11.13 -5.18
CA PRO A 321 31.67 9.98 -4.31
C PRO A 321 33.14 9.72 -3.91
N TYR A 322 34.09 10.05 -4.78
CA TYR A 322 35.51 9.86 -4.55
C TYR A 322 36.01 10.70 -3.38
N ASN A 323 35.78 12.01 -3.39
CA ASN A 323 36.24 12.88 -2.30
C ASN A 323 35.36 12.72 -1.05
N ARG A 324 34.03 12.60 -1.23
CA ARG A 324 33.08 12.49 -0.11
C ARG A 324 33.33 11.28 0.78
N TYR A 325 33.74 10.15 0.19
CA TYR A 325 33.97 8.90 0.92
C TYR A 325 35.45 8.46 0.95
N GLY A 326 36.36 9.25 0.39
CA GLY A 326 37.81 8.96 0.39
C GLY A 326 38.15 7.65 -0.31
N VAL A 327 37.51 7.36 -1.45
CA VAL A 327 37.72 6.14 -2.25
C VAL A 327 38.30 6.48 -3.62
N ASP A 328 39.11 5.59 -4.17
CA ASP A 328 39.65 5.71 -5.55
C ASP A 328 38.85 4.88 -6.57
N LYS A 329 38.03 3.94 -6.07
CA LYS A 329 37.11 3.12 -6.87
C LYS A 329 35.87 2.73 -6.09
N TYR A 330 34.74 2.53 -6.78
CA TYR A 330 33.49 2.10 -6.16
C TYR A 330 32.61 1.27 -7.11
N LEU A 331 31.71 0.48 -6.52
CA LEU A 331 30.76 -0.35 -7.27
C LEU A 331 29.61 0.51 -7.80
N HIS A 332 29.41 0.52 -9.11
CA HIS A 332 28.38 1.27 -9.81
C HIS A 332 27.42 0.33 -10.55
N ALA A 333 26.17 0.75 -10.73
CA ALA A 333 25.18 0.02 -11.51
C ALA A 333 24.78 0.83 -12.74
N MET A 334 24.88 0.21 -13.91
CA MET A 334 24.39 0.77 -15.17
C MET A 334 22.89 0.52 -15.38
N GLY A 335 22.33 -0.50 -14.71
CA GLY A 335 20.91 -0.73 -14.73
C GLY A 335 20.46 -1.76 -13.70
N LEU A 336 19.25 -1.57 -13.19
CA LEU A 336 18.54 -2.50 -12.33
C LEU A 336 17.21 -2.85 -13.00
N LEU A 337 17.00 -4.13 -13.29
CA LEU A 337 15.82 -4.63 -13.98
C LEU A 337 15.15 -5.73 -13.16
N VAL A 338 13.83 -5.64 -13.03
CA VAL A 338 12.97 -6.77 -12.63
C VAL A 338 12.00 -7.04 -13.77
N VAL A 339 11.96 -8.28 -14.24
CA VAL A 339 11.09 -8.71 -15.33
C VAL A 339 9.62 -8.49 -14.92
N PRO A 340 8.75 -7.93 -15.78
CA PRO A 340 7.42 -7.42 -15.41
C PRO A 340 6.57 -8.35 -14.53
N LYS A 341 6.53 -9.65 -14.83
CA LYS A 341 5.73 -10.63 -14.08
C LYS A 341 6.24 -10.94 -12.66
N TYR A 342 7.44 -10.48 -12.30
CA TYR A 342 8.02 -10.62 -10.95
C TYR A 342 8.10 -9.30 -10.19
N ARG A 343 7.57 -8.20 -10.74
CA ARG A 343 7.50 -6.91 -10.04
C ARG A 343 6.55 -7.01 -8.84
N GLY A 344 6.82 -6.23 -7.80
CA GLY A 344 6.04 -6.26 -6.55
C GLY A 344 6.45 -7.35 -5.55
N LEU A 345 7.34 -8.27 -5.93
CA LEU A 345 7.83 -9.35 -5.05
C LEU A 345 9.06 -8.96 -4.19
N GLY A 346 9.48 -7.69 -4.24
CA GLY A 346 10.66 -7.21 -3.51
C GLY A 346 12.02 -7.66 -4.08
N LEU A 347 12.07 -8.30 -5.26
CA LEU A 347 13.31 -8.84 -5.84
C LEU A 347 14.38 -7.78 -6.10
N SER A 348 14.00 -6.55 -6.47
CA SER A 348 14.95 -5.45 -6.67
C SER A 348 15.74 -5.14 -5.39
N THR A 349 15.09 -5.20 -4.23
CA THR A 349 15.73 -5.01 -2.93
C THR A 349 16.73 -6.13 -2.64
N GLU A 350 16.35 -7.38 -2.88
CA GLU A 350 17.23 -8.53 -2.65
C GLU A 350 18.45 -8.52 -3.60
N ILE A 351 18.24 -8.14 -4.87
CA ILE A 351 19.33 -7.95 -5.84
C ILE A 351 20.28 -6.82 -5.37
N LEU A 352 19.75 -5.69 -4.90
CA LEU A 352 20.57 -4.58 -4.42
C LEU A 352 21.37 -4.94 -3.15
N LYS A 353 20.77 -5.70 -2.22
CA LYS A 353 21.47 -6.18 -1.01
C LYS A 353 22.70 -7.02 -1.35
N ALA A 354 22.68 -7.78 -2.45
CA ALA A 354 23.81 -8.59 -2.89
C ALA A 354 25.06 -7.78 -3.27
N ARG A 355 24.91 -6.46 -3.53
CA ARG A 355 26.03 -5.56 -3.83
C ARG A 355 27.01 -5.40 -2.66
N GLU A 356 26.53 -5.48 -1.42
CA GLU A 356 27.40 -5.32 -0.25
C GLU A 356 28.42 -6.48 -0.10
N PRO A 357 27.99 -7.76 -0.02
CA PRO A 357 28.94 -8.86 0.05
C PRO A 357 29.81 -8.96 -1.20
N LEU A 358 29.26 -8.70 -2.39
CA LEU A 358 30.03 -8.65 -3.63
C LEU A 358 31.11 -7.56 -3.59
N GLY A 359 30.74 -6.33 -3.24
CA GLY A 359 31.67 -5.21 -3.14
C GLY A 359 32.81 -5.49 -2.16
N LYS A 360 32.50 -6.09 -1.00
CA LYS A 360 33.53 -6.55 -0.05
C LYS A 360 34.46 -7.60 -0.65
N ALA A 361 33.90 -8.59 -1.37
CA ALA A 361 34.68 -9.65 -2.00
C ALA A 361 35.67 -9.12 -3.06
N VAL A 362 35.31 -8.06 -3.78
CA VAL A 362 36.19 -7.41 -4.78
C VAL A 362 37.00 -6.23 -4.22
N GLY A 363 37.04 -6.05 -2.89
CA GLY A 363 37.87 -5.05 -2.22
C GLY A 363 37.38 -3.60 -2.38
N LEU A 364 36.09 -3.39 -2.62
CA LEU A 364 35.45 -2.08 -2.73
C LEU A 364 34.89 -1.64 -1.38
N LYS A 365 35.11 -0.37 -1.03
CA LYS A 365 34.62 0.24 0.21
C LYS A 365 33.29 0.97 0.06
N LEU A 366 32.87 1.23 -1.18
CA LEU A 366 31.68 1.99 -1.51
C LEU A 366 30.92 1.32 -2.65
N SER A 367 29.60 1.37 -2.55
CA SER A 367 28.67 1.06 -3.61
C SER A 367 27.77 2.28 -3.82
N GLY A 368 27.85 2.89 -5.00
CA GLY A 368 27.18 4.15 -5.32
C GLY A 368 26.60 4.13 -6.73
N THR A 369 25.39 4.65 -6.92
CA THR A 369 24.69 4.62 -8.22
C THR A 369 23.72 5.78 -8.29
N VAL A 370 23.52 6.32 -9.49
CA VAL A 370 22.44 7.26 -9.77
C VAL A 370 21.14 6.48 -9.94
N PHE A 371 20.18 6.70 -9.04
CA PHE A 371 18.83 6.18 -9.19
C PHE A 371 17.97 7.24 -9.87
N THR A 372 17.47 6.89 -11.04
CA THR A 372 16.67 7.75 -11.94
C THR A 372 15.17 7.60 -11.72
N ALA A 373 14.77 6.48 -11.14
CA ALA A 373 13.44 6.30 -10.56
C ALA A 373 13.49 6.68 -9.08
N ILE A 374 12.53 7.48 -8.63
CA ILE A 374 12.36 7.78 -7.21
C ILE A 374 12.04 6.45 -6.50
N ALA A 375 12.95 5.97 -5.66
CA ALA A 375 12.58 5.02 -4.62
C ALA A 375 11.67 5.79 -3.66
N LYS A 376 10.36 5.66 -3.85
CA LYS A 376 9.35 6.36 -3.07
C LYS A 376 9.35 5.82 -1.64
N MET A 377 10.26 6.32 -0.82
CA MET A 377 10.10 6.26 0.63
C MET A 377 9.07 7.33 0.97
N HIS A 378 7.79 7.00 0.82
CA HIS A 378 6.74 7.81 1.42
C HIS A 378 6.99 7.85 2.93
N TRP A 379 6.89 9.03 3.54
CA TRP A 379 6.86 9.15 4.99
C TRP A 379 5.94 8.08 5.60
N LYS A 380 6.47 7.35 6.59
CA LYS A 380 5.71 6.33 7.33
C LYS A 380 5.56 6.79 8.77
N ARG A 381 4.33 6.68 9.29
CA ARG A 381 4.06 6.90 10.72
C ARG A 381 4.96 6.00 11.57
N PRO A 382 5.71 6.56 12.55
CA PRO A 382 6.53 5.76 13.46
C PRO A 382 5.66 4.78 14.25
N GLU A 383 6.05 3.50 14.27
CA GLU A 383 5.28 2.42 14.94
C GLU A 383 5.21 2.60 16.47
N ILE A 384 6.11 3.40 17.04
CA ILE A 384 6.12 3.74 18.46
C ILE A 384 4.97 4.66 18.87
N VAL A 385 4.38 5.41 17.94
CA VAL A 385 3.25 6.29 18.22
C VAL A 385 1.96 5.47 18.15
N PRO A 386 1.24 5.25 19.27
CA PRO A 386 0.06 4.40 19.29
C PRO A 386 -0.99 4.86 18.30
N PHE A 387 -1.73 3.93 17.71
CA PHE A 387 -2.80 4.21 16.76
C PHE A 387 -3.99 3.27 17.03
N PRO A 388 -5.23 3.80 17.12
CA PRO A 388 -5.57 5.22 17.17
C PRO A 388 -5.24 5.85 18.53
N SER A 389 -4.77 7.10 18.54
CA SER A 389 -4.54 7.92 19.74
C SER A 389 -5.58 9.04 19.86
N VAL A 390 -5.99 9.35 21.09
CA VAL A 390 -6.77 10.57 21.39
C VAL A 390 -5.79 11.72 21.61
N TRP A 391 -5.94 12.79 20.82
CA TRP A 391 -5.01 13.91 20.77
C TRP A 391 -5.48 15.13 21.56
N LEU A 392 -6.80 15.35 21.60
CA LEU A 392 -7.40 16.46 22.31
C LEU A 392 -8.81 16.10 22.77
N THR A 393 -9.19 16.51 23.97
CA THR A 393 -10.59 16.51 24.42
C THR A 393 -10.98 17.92 24.82
N PHE A 394 -12.21 18.32 24.52
CA PHE A 394 -12.72 19.65 24.82
C PHE A 394 -14.22 19.59 25.10
N GLU A 395 -14.78 20.67 25.63
CA GLU A 395 -16.21 20.81 25.87
C GLU A 395 -16.80 21.84 24.91
N ALA A 396 -17.95 21.51 24.33
CA ALA A 396 -18.70 22.43 23.48
C ALA A 396 -20.21 22.14 23.57
N LYS A 397 -21.01 23.04 23.01
CA LYS A 397 -22.46 22.87 22.97
C LYS A 397 -22.83 21.69 22.07
N ASP A 398 -23.71 20.82 22.54
CA ASP A 398 -24.37 19.78 21.77
C ASP A 398 -25.47 20.41 20.89
N PRO A 399 -25.45 20.22 19.56
CA PRO A 399 -26.48 20.82 18.70
C PRO A 399 -27.87 20.25 18.96
N ASP A 400 -27.97 19.01 19.42
CA ASP A 400 -29.27 18.34 19.64
C ASP A 400 -29.89 18.74 20.98
N SER A 401 -29.14 18.66 22.08
CA SER A 401 -29.65 18.97 23.43
C SER A 401 -29.43 20.42 23.88
N GLY A 402 -28.55 21.16 23.22
CA GLY A 402 -28.12 22.49 23.64
C GLY A 402 -27.27 22.55 24.91
N LYS A 403 -26.96 21.41 25.54
CA LYS A 403 -26.11 21.32 26.74
C LYS A 403 -24.63 21.31 26.37
N ILE A 404 -23.77 21.67 27.31
CA ILE A 404 -22.33 21.47 27.15
C ILE A 404 -22.04 19.97 27.31
N VAL A 405 -21.35 19.40 26.32
CA VAL A 405 -20.92 18.00 26.31
C VAL A 405 -19.45 17.92 25.91
N LYS A 406 -18.83 16.80 26.24
CA LYS A 406 -17.44 16.52 25.90
C LYS A 406 -17.33 15.99 24.47
N TYR A 407 -16.27 16.38 23.79
CA TYR A 407 -15.85 15.89 22.48
C TYR A 407 -14.40 15.40 22.56
N LYS A 408 -14.05 14.47 21.69
CA LYS A 408 -12.69 13.95 21.53
C LYS A 408 -12.25 14.05 20.07
N ILE A 409 -11.02 14.50 19.86
CA ILE A 409 -10.32 14.46 18.58
C ILE A 409 -9.25 13.39 18.68
N GLN A 410 -9.28 12.45 17.76
CA GLN A 410 -8.40 11.30 17.73
C GLN A 410 -7.95 10.98 16.31
N ASP A 411 -6.97 10.09 16.17
CA ASP A 411 -6.72 9.43 14.89
C ASP A 411 -8.01 8.79 14.37
N LEU A 412 -8.28 8.97 13.07
CA LEU A 412 -9.39 8.29 12.40
C LEU A 412 -9.14 6.77 12.40
N PRO A 413 -10.00 5.97 13.07
CA PRO A 413 -9.85 4.51 13.06
C PRO A 413 -10.07 3.93 11.66
N GLU A 414 -9.34 2.87 11.30
CA GLU A 414 -9.39 2.24 9.97
C GLU A 414 -10.80 1.77 9.59
N ASN A 415 -11.58 1.27 10.56
CA ASN A 415 -12.96 0.86 10.34
C ASN A 415 -13.92 2.01 10.01
N ARG A 416 -13.47 3.27 10.11
CA ARG A 416 -14.25 4.49 9.78
C ARG A 416 -13.79 5.16 8.48
N TYR A 417 -12.85 4.57 7.74
CA TYR A 417 -12.31 5.15 6.51
C TYR A 417 -13.36 5.33 5.43
N GLN A 418 -14.20 4.33 5.17
CA GLN A 418 -15.22 4.41 4.13
C GLN A 418 -16.28 5.47 4.44
N GLU A 419 -16.67 5.61 5.70
CA GLU A 419 -17.59 6.67 6.13
C GLU A 419 -16.95 8.05 5.95
N ALA A 420 -15.69 8.24 6.37
CA ALA A 420 -14.98 9.51 6.18
C ALA A 420 -14.82 9.86 4.69
N LEU A 421 -14.47 8.90 3.84
CA LEU A 421 -14.40 9.07 2.39
C LEU A 421 -15.76 9.46 1.81
N HIS A 422 -16.83 8.79 2.22
CA HIS A 422 -18.18 9.12 1.79
C HIS A 422 -18.55 10.56 2.18
N LEU A 423 -18.28 10.98 3.41
CA LEU A 423 -18.53 12.34 3.88
C LEU A 423 -17.72 13.39 3.10
N MET A 424 -16.48 13.08 2.74
CA MET A 424 -15.64 13.95 1.92
C MET A 424 -16.18 14.05 0.48
N ARG A 425 -16.52 12.92 -0.14
CA ARG A 425 -17.06 12.86 -1.51
C ARG A 425 -18.42 13.53 -1.66
N THR A 426 -19.24 13.53 -0.60
CA THR A 426 -20.59 14.08 -0.63
C THR A 426 -20.65 15.49 -0.05
N ILE A 427 -20.36 15.65 1.24
CA ILE A 427 -20.61 16.91 1.97
C ILE A 427 -19.47 17.91 1.76
N PHE A 428 -18.21 17.46 1.82
CA PHE A 428 -17.07 18.37 1.64
C PHE A 428 -17.02 18.92 0.22
N ILE A 429 -17.10 18.08 -0.82
CA ILE A 429 -17.10 18.54 -2.23
C ILE A 429 -18.25 19.52 -2.50
N ARG A 430 -19.43 19.29 -1.91
CA ARG A 430 -20.58 20.19 -2.07
C ARG A 430 -20.39 21.55 -1.39
N ASP A 431 -19.75 21.58 -0.22
CA ASP A 431 -19.73 22.77 0.64
C ASP A 431 -18.40 23.56 0.60
N GLU A 432 -17.28 22.94 0.22
CA GLU A 432 -15.97 23.60 0.14
C GLU A 432 -15.98 24.66 -0.99
N VAL A 433 -15.43 25.85 -0.70
CA VAL A 433 -15.66 27.05 -1.53
C VAL A 433 -15.10 26.91 -2.94
N ILE A 434 -13.94 26.30 -3.12
CA ILE A 434 -13.35 26.07 -4.44
C ILE A 434 -14.12 24.97 -5.19
N CYS A 435 -14.43 23.86 -4.52
CA CYS A 435 -15.18 22.74 -5.08
C CYS A 435 -16.56 23.19 -5.57
N LYS A 436 -17.25 23.99 -4.75
CA LYS A 436 -18.53 24.61 -5.09
C LYS A 436 -18.40 25.60 -6.25
N ALA A 437 -17.36 26.44 -6.26
CA ALA A 437 -17.14 27.41 -7.33
C ALA A 437 -16.90 26.74 -8.71
N LEU A 438 -16.31 25.54 -8.71
CA LEU A 438 -16.07 24.73 -9.91
C LEU A 438 -17.20 23.72 -10.19
N ASP A 439 -18.29 23.74 -9.43
CA ASP A 439 -19.39 22.78 -9.55
C ASP A 439 -18.90 21.32 -9.56
N ARG A 440 -18.06 20.97 -8.57
CA ARG A 440 -17.46 19.63 -8.47
C ARG A 440 -18.44 18.55 -8.02
N ALA A 441 -19.53 18.92 -7.36
CA ALA A 441 -20.54 17.98 -6.90
C ALA A 441 -21.28 17.29 -8.06
N ASN A 442 -21.30 17.91 -9.24
CA ASN A 442 -21.93 17.39 -10.46
C ASN A 442 -20.92 16.76 -11.44
N ASP A 443 -19.65 16.62 -11.05
CA ASP A 443 -18.71 15.91 -11.91
C ASP A 443 -19.09 14.44 -12.01
N GLU A 444 -19.09 13.90 -13.23
CA GLU A 444 -19.29 12.46 -13.45
C GLU A 444 -18.30 11.69 -12.57
N ILE A 445 -18.83 10.87 -11.67
CA ILE A 445 -18.04 9.92 -10.93
C ILE A 445 -17.54 8.92 -11.97
N VAL A 446 -16.25 9.01 -12.34
CA VAL A 446 -15.62 7.98 -13.15
C VAL A 446 -15.47 6.74 -12.28
N GLU A 447 -16.53 5.94 -12.19
CA GLU A 447 -16.52 4.64 -11.54
C GLU A 447 -15.41 3.78 -12.13
N GLY A 448 -14.61 3.13 -11.27
CA GLY A 448 -13.59 2.16 -11.70
C GLY A 448 -12.15 2.67 -11.89
N LYS A 449 -11.84 3.96 -11.67
CA LYS A 449 -10.45 4.42 -11.51
C LYS A 449 -10.09 4.56 -10.03
N SER A 450 -9.49 3.51 -9.46
CA SER A 450 -8.82 3.55 -8.14
C SER A 450 -7.66 4.56 -8.15
N SER A 451 -8.01 5.81 -7.87
CA SER A 451 -7.10 6.83 -7.38
C SER A 451 -7.92 7.90 -6.65
N ASP A 452 -8.71 7.52 -5.65
CA ASP A 452 -9.13 8.55 -4.72
C ASP A 452 -7.88 9.01 -3.97
N PHE A 453 -7.48 10.23 -4.25
CA PHE A 453 -6.39 10.91 -3.59
C PHE A 453 -6.50 10.80 -2.05
N TRP A 454 -7.72 10.83 -1.52
CA TRP A 454 -7.94 10.69 -0.09
C TRP A 454 -7.67 9.27 0.46
N GLU A 455 -7.74 8.21 -0.36
CA GLU A 455 -7.33 6.87 0.07
C GLU A 455 -5.82 6.80 0.32
N TYR A 456 -5.03 7.48 -0.53
CA TYR A 456 -3.59 7.64 -0.31
C TYR A 456 -3.30 8.43 0.98
N VAL A 457 -4.04 9.51 1.22
CA VAL A 457 -3.92 10.31 2.46
C VAL A 457 -4.24 9.45 3.70
N LEU A 458 -5.28 8.62 3.64
CA LEU A 458 -5.65 7.72 4.74
C LEU A 458 -4.60 6.66 5.04
N ALA A 459 -3.88 6.18 4.03
CA ALA A 459 -2.82 5.19 4.21
C ALA A 459 -1.67 5.69 5.12
N GLN A 460 -1.50 7.01 5.27
CA GLN A 460 -0.52 7.59 6.19
C GLN A 460 -0.92 7.50 7.66
N LYS A 461 -2.18 7.13 7.97
CA LYS A 461 -2.70 6.95 9.34
C LYS A 461 -2.54 8.19 10.23
N ILE A 462 -2.72 9.39 9.69
CA ILE A 462 -2.60 10.66 10.45
C ILE A 462 -3.81 11.59 10.33
N THR A 463 -4.84 11.18 9.59
CA THR A 463 -6.13 11.87 9.53
C THR A 463 -6.79 11.93 10.91
N LEU A 464 -7.35 13.09 11.25
CA LEU A 464 -8.04 13.33 12.52
C LEU A 464 -9.55 13.26 12.36
N VAL A 465 -10.22 12.73 13.38
CA VAL A 465 -11.69 12.69 13.49
C VAL A 465 -12.13 13.22 14.84
N CYS A 466 -13.24 13.95 14.84
CA CYS A 466 -13.90 14.45 16.04
C CYS A 466 -15.17 13.63 16.30
N PHE A 467 -15.29 13.11 17.52
CA PHE A 467 -16.48 12.42 18.04
C PHE A 467 -17.02 13.17 19.25
N LYS A 468 -18.34 13.15 19.42
CA LYS A 468 -19.00 13.50 20.69
C LYS A 468 -18.80 12.35 21.67
N ASP A 469 -18.50 12.65 22.93
CA ASP A 469 -18.31 11.62 23.95
C ASP A 469 -19.60 10.81 24.17
N GLY A 470 -19.46 9.49 24.26
CA GLY A 470 -20.61 8.57 24.29
C GLY A 470 -21.40 8.44 22.97
N SER A 471 -20.88 8.95 21.85
CA SER A 471 -21.47 8.79 20.52
C SER A 471 -20.42 8.38 19.50
N ASP A 472 -20.78 7.46 18.60
CA ASP A 472 -19.93 7.04 17.49
C ASP A 472 -20.12 7.91 16.23
N GLU A 473 -20.94 8.96 16.28
CA GLU A 473 -21.18 9.84 15.13
C GLU A 473 -19.97 10.75 14.86
N ILE A 474 -19.49 10.76 13.61
CA ILE A 474 -18.46 11.71 13.17
C ILE A 474 -19.03 13.13 13.21
N CYS A 475 -18.48 13.99 14.06
CA CYS A 475 -18.83 15.41 14.09
C CYS A 475 -18.02 16.22 13.05
N GLY A 476 -16.80 15.78 12.76
CA GLY A 476 -15.91 16.38 11.77
C GLY A 476 -14.65 15.55 11.52
N VAL A 477 -14.01 15.77 10.38
CA VAL A 477 -12.78 15.08 9.95
C VAL A 477 -11.78 16.06 9.36
N ASN A 478 -10.50 15.79 9.49
CA ASN A 478 -9.44 16.51 8.83
C ASN A 478 -8.43 15.53 8.22
N PHE A 479 -8.45 15.44 6.89
CA PHE A 479 -7.55 14.62 6.10
C PHE A 479 -6.17 15.28 6.07
N LEU A 480 -5.17 14.55 6.54
CA LEU A 480 -3.82 15.06 6.78
C LEU A 480 -2.78 14.18 6.12
N GLU A 481 -1.70 14.80 5.67
CA GLU A 481 -0.54 14.12 5.11
C GLU A 481 0.74 14.82 5.52
N VAL A 482 1.86 14.11 5.43
CA VAL A 482 3.18 14.72 5.56
C VAL A 482 3.70 15.10 4.18
N HIS A 483 3.93 16.39 3.97
CA HIS A 483 4.69 16.89 2.82
C HIS A 483 6.18 16.79 3.13
N GLU A 484 6.95 16.22 2.22
CA GLU A 484 8.41 16.09 2.31
C GLU A 484 9.09 16.90 1.21
N LYS A 485 10.22 17.53 1.55
CA LYS A 485 10.99 18.35 0.62
C LYS A 485 11.56 17.46 -0.50
N ASN A 486 11.42 17.91 -1.74
CA ASN A 486 11.90 17.21 -2.94
C ASN A 486 11.23 15.85 -3.22
N VAL A 487 10.04 15.60 -2.65
CA VAL A 487 9.18 14.48 -3.05
C VAL A 487 8.07 15.04 -3.92
N GLU A 488 8.09 14.73 -5.22
CA GLU A 488 6.99 15.08 -6.11
C GLU A 488 5.80 14.14 -5.88
N ASP A 489 4.60 14.72 -5.81
CA ASP A 489 3.36 13.96 -5.81
C ASP A 489 3.25 13.15 -7.10
N ASP A 490 2.87 11.87 -6.97
CA ASP A 490 2.55 11.00 -8.09
C ASP A 490 1.44 11.61 -8.93
N ALA A 491 1.82 12.40 -9.93
CA ALA A 491 0.91 12.86 -10.95
C ALA A 491 0.55 11.66 -11.83
N LYS A 492 -0.36 10.81 -11.34
CA LYS A 492 -1.31 10.16 -12.25
C LYS A 492 -1.89 11.29 -13.09
N GLU A 493 -1.92 11.10 -14.41
CA GLU A 493 -2.45 12.09 -15.34
C GLU A 493 -3.86 12.51 -14.89
N ILE A 494 -3.98 13.70 -14.29
CA ILE A 494 -5.25 14.24 -13.84
C ILE A 494 -5.96 14.73 -15.09
N THR A 495 -6.92 13.97 -15.62
CA THR A 495 -7.62 14.36 -16.85
C THR A 495 -8.70 15.42 -16.62
N ASN A 496 -9.24 15.51 -15.40
CA ASN A 496 -10.30 16.46 -15.07
C ASN A 496 -9.74 17.87 -14.87
N LYS A 497 -10.05 18.79 -15.80
CA LYS A 497 -9.59 20.18 -15.82
C LYS A 497 -9.93 20.96 -14.54
N LYS A 498 -11.09 20.71 -13.92
CA LYS A 498 -11.45 21.33 -12.64
C LYS A 498 -10.48 20.88 -11.53
N VAL A 499 -10.10 19.59 -11.47
CA VAL A 499 -9.09 19.11 -10.49
C VAL A 499 -7.72 19.69 -10.80
N GLN A 500 -7.32 19.75 -12.07
CA GLN A 500 -6.06 20.38 -12.49
C GLN A 500 -5.98 21.83 -12.02
N ASN A 501 -7.07 22.60 -12.16
CA ASN A 501 -7.14 23.99 -11.71
C ASN A 501 -6.96 24.12 -10.18
N ILE A 502 -7.58 23.22 -9.40
CA ILE A 502 -7.39 23.18 -7.93
C ILE A 502 -5.92 22.92 -7.60
N ARG A 503 -5.32 21.91 -8.24
CA ARG A 503 -3.92 21.53 -8.05
C ARG A 503 -2.98 22.68 -8.37
N LYS A 504 -3.11 23.30 -9.54
CA LYS A 504 -2.30 24.45 -9.97
C LYS A 504 -2.38 25.61 -8.98
N THR A 505 -3.57 25.90 -8.46
CA THR A 505 -3.76 26.95 -7.45
C THR A 505 -3.03 26.62 -6.15
N PHE A 506 -3.12 25.39 -5.66
CA PHE A 506 -2.40 24.98 -4.44
C PHE A 506 -0.88 24.96 -4.63
N GLU A 507 -0.39 24.42 -5.74
CA GLU A 507 1.04 24.43 -6.09
C GLU A 507 1.59 25.86 -6.18
N PHE A 508 0.86 26.77 -6.83
CA PHE A 508 1.22 28.19 -6.90
C PHE A 508 1.31 28.81 -5.50
N ILE A 509 0.26 28.66 -4.68
CA ILE A 509 0.19 29.23 -3.34
C ILE A 509 1.32 28.69 -2.44
N GLU A 510 1.55 27.37 -2.46
CA GLU A 510 2.61 26.73 -1.69
C GLU A 510 4.00 27.19 -2.16
N SER A 511 4.22 27.32 -3.47
CA SER A 511 5.49 27.82 -4.01
C SER A 511 5.82 29.26 -3.56
N LYS A 512 4.80 30.10 -3.39
CA LYS A 512 4.97 31.49 -2.91
C LYS A 512 5.12 31.58 -1.39
N ALA A 513 4.48 30.67 -0.66
CA ALA A 513 4.67 30.57 0.78
C ALA A 513 6.06 30.04 1.17
N ASP A 514 6.58 29.11 0.37
CA ASP A 514 7.87 28.43 0.58
C ASP A 514 8.05 27.93 2.03
N PRO A 515 7.20 27.01 2.51
CA PRO A 515 7.26 26.56 3.90
C PRO A 515 8.61 25.90 4.25
N PHE A 516 9.22 25.19 3.29
CA PHE A 516 10.49 24.51 3.49
C PHE A 516 11.65 25.50 3.67
N GLY A 517 11.76 26.52 2.80
CA GLY A 517 12.78 27.56 2.94
C GLY A 517 12.53 28.47 4.13
N ARG A 518 11.28 28.92 4.32
CA ARG A 518 10.91 29.86 5.38
C ARG A 518 11.11 29.33 6.79
N TYR A 519 10.79 28.07 7.04
CA TYR A 519 10.87 27.46 8.37
C TYR A 519 12.07 26.51 8.53
N GLU A 520 12.89 26.37 7.49
CA GLU A 520 14.06 25.48 7.46
C GLU A 520 13.72 24.04 7.89
N VAL A 521 12.61 23.53 7.37
CA VAL A 521 12.14 22.15 7.62
C VAL A 521 12.33 21.29 6.37
N ASP A 522 12.51 19.99 6.58
CA ASP A 522 12.53 18.96 5.55
C ASP A 522 11.15 18.33 5.31
N LYS A 523 10.24 18.48 6.29
CA LYS A 523 8.88 17.94 6.24
C LYS A 523 7.92 18.74 7.13
N TYR A 524 6.64 18.73 6.78
CA TYR A 524 5.60 19.37 7.58
C TYR A 524 4.24 18.68 7.42
N LEU A 525 3.37 18.84 8.42
CA LEU A 525 2.01 18.31 8.38
C LEU A 525 1.10 19.22 7.54
N ASN A 526 0.63 18.73 6.40
CA ASN A 526 -0.32 19.39 5.50
C ASN A 526 -1.73 18.77 5.60
N ALA A 527 -2.71 19.44 5.00
CA ALA A 527 -4.10 19.01 4.98
C ALA A 527 -4.69 18.98 3.58
N ARG A 528 -5.51 17.97 3.33
CA ARG A 528 -6.25 17.73 2.08
C ARG A 528 -7.76 17.92 2.21
N GLY A 529 -8.19 18.47 3.33
CA GLY A 529 -9.58 18.83 3.59
C GLY A 529 -9.91 18.79 5.08
N LEU A 530 -10.75 19.74 5.51
CA LEU A 530 -11.33 19.77 6.85
C LEU A 530 -12.85 19.95 6.70
N LEU A 531 -13.59 18.98 7.21
CA LEU A 531 -15.05 18.96 7.20
C LEU A 531 -15.58 18.97 8.63
N VAL A 532 -16.56 19.84 8.90
CA VAL A 532 -17.45 19.74 10.06
C VAL A 532 -18.85 19.54 9.52
N LEU A 533 -19.56 18.51 10.01
CA LEU A 533 -20.91 18.20 9.54
C LEU A 533 -21.86 19.37 9.83
N PRO A 534 -22.83 19.65 8.94
CA PRO A 534 -23.69 20.83 9.03
C PRO A 534 -24.28 21.11 10.42
N LYS A 535 -24.79 20.08 11.11
CA LYS A 535 -25.40 20.24 12.44
C LYS A 535 -24.41 20.64 13.54
N TYR A 536 -23.12 20.32 13.39
CA TYR A 536 -22.07 20.65 14.37
C TYR A 536 -21.30 21.94 14.00
N ARG A 537 -21.77 22.72 13.03
CA ARG A 537 -21.14 24.01 12.66
C ARG A 537 -21.47 25.09 13.68
N GLY A 538 -20.61 26.12 13.77
CA GLY A 538 -20.83 27.29 14.61
C GLY A 538 -20.46 27.13 16.09
N ILE A 539 -20.09 25.92 16.53
CA ILE A 539 -19.70 25.62 17.93
C ILE A 539 -18.19 25.44 18.12
N GLY A 540 -17.36 25.82 17.14
CA GLY A 540 -15.90 25.91 17.28
C GLY A 540 -15.10 24.64 16.92
N LEU A 541 -15.73 23.55 16.47
CA LEU A 541 -15.07 22.27 16.19
C LEU A 541 -13.87 22.38 15.24
N SER A 542 -13.96 23.19 14.19
CA SER A 542 -12.85 23.35 13.24
C SER A 542 -11.59 23.90 13.90
N THR A 543 -11.73 24.84 14.84
CA THR A 543 -10.60 25.37 15.61
C THR A 543 -9.98 24.30 16.50
N GLU A 544 -10.80 23.50 17.18
CA GLU A 544 -10.29 22.44 18.06
C GLU A 544 -9.61 21.32 17.27
N ILE A 545 -10.16 20.92 16.11
CA ILE A 545 -9.51 19.96 15.20
C ILE A 545 -8.13 20.47 14.74
N LEU A 546 -8.00 21.77 14.44
CA LEU A 546 -6.72 22.37 14.06
C LEU A 546 -5.73 22.41 15.24
N LYS A 547 -6.19 22.71 16.47
CA LYS A 547 -5.35 22.66 17.67
C LYS A 547 -4.80 21.26 17.95
N ALA A 548 -5.59 20.22 17.68
CA ALA A 548 -5.16 18.83 17.86
C ALA A 548 -3.98 18.44 16.96
N ARG A 549 -3.68 19.21 15.89
CA ARG A 549 -2.46 19.00 15.09
C ARG A 549 -1.16 19.23 15.89
N VAL A 550 -1.18 20.06 16.93
CA VAL A 550 0.02 20.33 17.73
C VAL A 550 0.54 19.08 18.44
N PRO A 551 -0.25 18.38 19.29
CA PRO A 551 0.22 17.14 19.91
C PRO A 551 0.50 16.03 18.90
N VAL A 552 -0.21 15.98 17.76
CA VAL A 552 0.10 15.05 16.65
C VAL A 552 1.49 15.32 16.10
N CYS A 553 1.79 16.56 15.72
CA CYS A 553 3.10 16.92 15.19
C CYS A 553 4.22 16.61 16.18
N ARG A 554 4.04 16.91 17.47
CA ARG A 554 5.02 16.58 18.51
C ARG A 554 5.29 15.08 18.57
N ALA A 555 4.24 14.26 18.58
CA ALA A 555 4.39 12.81 18.63
C ALA A 555 5.06 12.23 17.37
N LEU A 556 4.84 12.85 16.21
CA LEU A 556 5.41 12.44 14.93
C LEU A 556 6.79 13.05 14.63
N GLY A 557 7.33 13.89 15.52
CA GLY A 557 8.59 14.60 15.30
C GLY A 557 8.54 15.65 14.18
N LEU A 558 7.37 16.23 13.93
CA LEU A 558 7.16 17.30 12.95
C LEU A 558 7.25 18.67 13.63
N LYS A 559 8.05 19.58 13.07
CA LYS A 559 8.29 20.92 13.62
C LYS A 559 7.32 21.98 13.09
N LEU A 560 6.49 21.63 12.11
CA LEU A 560 5.61 22.54 11.40
C LEU A 560 4.31 21.84 11.00
N THR A 561 3.18 22.53 11.14
CA THR A 561 1.98 22.25 10.35
C THR A 561 1.65 23.48 9.51
N ALA A 562 1.34 23.27 8.24
CA ALA A 562 0.99 24.35 7.33
C ALA A 562 -0.03 23.86 6.31
N SER A 563 -0.95 24.71 5.88
CA SER A 563 -1.99 24.33 4.92
C SER A 563 -2.55 25.55 4.21
N THR A 564 -3.14 25.32 3.03
CA THR A 564 -3.95 26.34 2.34
C THR A 564 -5.38 26.33 2.88
N PHE A 565 -5.84 27.47 3.40
CA PHE A 565 -7.20 27.71 3.87
C PHE A 565 -7.97 28.56 2.85
N THR A 566 -8.94 27.96 2.20
CA THR A 566 -9.62 28.49 1.00
C THR A 566 -10.81 29.39 1.31
N GLY A 567 -11.53 29.12 2.41
CA GLY A 567 -12.72 29.86 2.83
C GLY A 567 -12.52 30.70 4.09
N ILE A 568 -13.28 31.79 4.21
CA ILE A 568 -13.21 32.74 5.35
C ILE A 568 -13.36 32.03 6.70
N ALA A 569 -14.30 31.09 6.81
CA ALA A 569 -14.53 30.36 8.07
C ALA A 569 -13.31 29.50 8.46
N ALA A 570 -12.66 28.86 7.48
CA ALA A 570 -11.48 28.03 7.70
C ALA A 570 -10.27 28.89 8.09
N GLN A 571 -10.07 30.04 7.42
CA GLN A 571 -9.02 31.01 7.75
C GLN A 571 -9.17 31.56 9.17
N LYS A 572 -10.40 31.94 9.56
CA LYS A 572 -10.70 32.39 10.93
C LYS A 572 -10.46 31.27 11.96
N ALA A 573 -10.83 30.03 11.64
CA ALA A 573 -10.59 28.90 12.53
C ALA A 573 -9.10 28.63 12.73
N ALA A 574 -8.30 28.72 11.66
CA ALA A 574 -6.84 28.56 11.69
C ALA A 574 -6.17 29.67 12.52
N ALA A 575 -6.53 30.93 12.28
CA ALA A 575 -6.02 32.05 13.09
C ALA A 575 -6.33 31.87 14.59
N LYS A 576 -7.56 31.43 14.94
CA LYS A 576 -7.92 31.11 16.32
C LYS A 576 -7.18 29.91 16.91
N ALA A 577 -6.71 28.98 16.07
CA ALA A 577 -5.87 27.86 16.47
C ALA A 577 -4.38 28.25 16.58
N GLY A 578 -4.01 29.50 16.26
CA GLY A 578 -2.65 30.02 16.36
C GLY A 578 -1.86 30.02 15.06
N PHE A 579 -2.46 29.64 13.92
CA PHE A 579 -1.78 29.70 12.64
C PHE A 579 -1.54 31.16 12.21
N VAL A 580 -0.36 31.43 11.65
CA VAL A 580 0.03 32.70 11.06
C VAL A 580 -0.09 32.65 9.54
N GLU A 581 -0.42 33.78 8.92
CA GLU A 581 -0.50 33.89 7.46
C GLU A 581 0.89 34.01 6.85
N ASP A 582 1.22 33.08 5.95
CA ASP A 582 2.50 33.06 5.24
C ASP A 582 2.41 33.73 3.87
N TYR A 583 1.30 33.47 3.18
CA TYR A 583 1.02 34.01 1.86
C TYR A 583 -0.49 34.05 1.64
N SER A 584 -0.98 35.05 0.92
CA SER A 584 -2.37 35.11 0.48
C SER A 584 -2.48 35.63 -0.95
N VAL A 585 -3.54 35.19 -1.62
CA VAL A 585 -3.84 35.58 -2.98
C VAL A 585 -5.35 35.78 -3.14
N LEU A 586 -5.75 36.86 -3.81
CA LEU A 586 -7.14 37.07 -4.18
C LEU A 586 -7.51 36.11 -5.31
N TYR A 587 -8.70 35.51 -5.27
CA TYR A 587 -9.14 34.64 -6.36
C TYR A 587 -9.25 35.39 -7.70
N ASP A 588 -9.58 36.68 -7.66
CA ASP A 588 -9.62 37.56 -8.84
C ASP A 588 -8.24 37.77 -9.48
N ASP A 589 -7.16 37.68 -8.69
CA ASP A 589 -5.80 37.83 -9.20
C ASP A 589 -5.30 36.54 -9.86
N LEU A 590 -5.76 35.38 -9.39
CA LEU A 590 -5.47 34.09 -10.03
C LEU A 590 -6.02 34.02 -11.47
N ALA A 591 -7.03 34.83 -11.81
CA ALA A 591 -7.56 34.92 -13.17
C ALA A 591 -6.70 35.80 -14.10
N LYS A 592 -5.90 36.72 -13.54
CA LYS A 592 -5.16 37.75 -14.28
C LYS A 592 -3.68 37.45 -14.44
N TYR A 593 -3.11 36.66 -13.53
CA TYR A 593 -1.70 36.29 -13.49
C TYR A 593 -1.59 34.76 -13.36
N GLU A 594 -0.43 34.18 -13.67
CA GLU A 594 -0.20 32.75 -13.42
C GLU A 594 -0.65 32.39 -11.99
N PRO A 595 -1.48 31.32 -11.82
CA PRO A 595 -1.70 30.21 -12.73
C PRO A 595 -2.85 30.37 -13.75
N PHE A 596 -3.44 31.56 -13.88
CA PHE A 596 -4.56 31.86 -14.81
C PHE A 596 -5.79 30.95 -14.59
N VAL A 597 -6.17 30.77 -13.32
CA VAL A 597 -7.31 29.95 -12.90
C VAL A 597 -8.48 30.84 -12.50
N VAL A 598 -9.66 30.55 -13.05
CA VAL A 598 -10.92 31.27 -12.75
C VAL A 598 -11.82 30.40 -11.87
N PHE A 599 -12.35 30.99 -10.80
CA PHE A 599 -13.34 30.39 -9.91
C PHE A 599 -14.65 31.19 -9.98
N PRO A 600 -15.56 30.87 -10.92
CA PRO A 600 -16.64 31.80 -11.33
C PRO A 600 -17.65 32.12 -10.23
N ASN A 601 -17.88 31.22 -9.28
CA ASN A 601 -18.84 31.39 -8.19
C ASN A 601 -18.17 31.34 -6.80
N ILE A 602 -16.93 31.82 -6.70
CA ILE A 602 -16.19 31.79 -5.44
C ILE A 602 -16.81 32.76 -4.43
N THR A 603 -17.07 32.26 -3.22
CA THR A 603 -17.73 33.03 -2.15
C THR A 603 -16.75 33.63 -1.15
N ALA A 604 -15.47 33.27 -1.27
CA ALA A 604 -14.38 33.82 -0.47
C ALA A 604 -13.53 34.76 -1.34
N PRO A 605 -12.99 35.87 -0.79
CA PRO A 605 -12.19 36.81 -1.56
C PRO A 605 -10.77 36.29 -1.84
N SER A 606 -10.23 35.46 -0.95
CA SER A 606 -8.84 35.00 -1.02
C SER A 606 -8.65 33.59 -0.49
N ALA A 607 -7.57 32.95 -0.95
CA ALA A 607 -6.98 31.76 -0.34
C ALA A 607 -5.72 32.16 0.43
N LYS A 608 -5.45 31.48 1.55
CA LYS A 608 -4.31 31.80 2.42
C LYS A 608 -3.51 30.54 2.73
N PHE A 609 -2.21 30.55 2.47
CA PHE A 609 -1.30 29.58 3.08
C PHE A 609 -0.99 30.06 4.48
N MET A 610 -1.27 29.23 5.48
CA MET A 610 -1.03 29.56 6.88
C MET A 610 -0.29 28.42 7.56
N SER A 611 0.58 28.75 8.52
CA SER A 611 1.39 27.78 9.23
C SER A 611 1.41 28.00 10.74
N LEU A 612 1.77 26.97 11.47
CA LEU A 612 1.96 26.98 12.90
C LEU A 612 3.23 26.20 13.23
N ARG A 613 4.24 26.90 13.75
CA ARG A 613 5.47 26.28 14.23
C ARG A 613 5.19 25.53 15.53
N ILE A 614 5.69 24.31 15.60
CA ILE A 614 5.57 23.46 16.78
C ILE A 614 6.79 23.74 17.64
N MET A 615 6.56 24.50 18.73
CA MET A 615 7.59 24.75 19.73
C MET A 615 7.71 23.53 20.64
N ASP A 616 8.96 23.17 20.92
CA ASP A 616 9.35 22.11 21.86
C ASP A 616 8.79 22.37 23.26
#